data_AF-K1M6I0-F1
#
_entry.id   AF-K1M6I0-F1
#
_cell.length_a   1.000
_cell.length_b   1.000
_cell.length_c   1.000
_cell.angle_alpha   90.00
_cell.angle_beta   90.00
_cell.angle_gamma   90.00
#
_symmetry.space_group_name_H-M   'P 1'
#
loop_
_entity.id
_entity.type
_entity.pdbx_description
1 polymer ?
#
loop_
_entity_poly.entity_id
_entity_poly.type
_entity_poly.pdbx_seq_one_letter_code
_entity_poly.pdbx_strand_id
1 'polypeptide(L)'
;MNENQLIKLDEKAVAFPVNFAPAQIDFSGYNQMKDQIDQLHESLENYDVTQDNLKDAKSTRAKLNKLTKAIKARKVEIKKKAEAPVKDFNDKVESLVAKIDDSSAKISAGIKVYEDKAKAERHENNLEHTKTMCEFAEIDPTKIKYQSSWDNKSYSKTKFETEVDQQIALIQQEQAQLADNIKIISEKAESLGLPADHWIKALDNNPLSFVLNAMSEYKEDLDAVSEAQKKTKLNELNNLKKQGDKYVDPETGEIKEKVISLKLEVKGTPWQMKQLQSFLKDNGIEYQGLEG
;
A
#
# COMPACT_ATOMS: atom_id res chain seq x y z
N MET A 1 40.59 -15.61 -20.92
CA MET A 1 40.29 -17.05 -20.74
C MET A 1 38.87 -17.25 -21.25
N ASN A 2 38.67 -18.12 -22.25
CA ASN A 2 37.37 -18.29 -22.91
C ASN A 2 36.48 -19.26 -22.10
N GLU A 3 35.19 -18.95 -22.00
CA GLU A 3 34.15 -19.68 -21.22
C GLU A 3 34.11 -21.20 -21.47
N ASN A 4 34.52 -21.66 -22.67
CA ASN A 4 34.46 -23.07 -23.08
C ASN A 4 35.57 -24.00 -22.53
N GLN A 5 36.47 -23.52 -21.67
CA GLN A 5 37.49 -24.37 -21.03
C GLN A 5 37.26 -24.60 -19.53
N LEU A 6 36.44 -23.78 -18.85
CA LEU A 6 36.31 -23.83 -17.38
C LEU A 6 35.34 -24.92 -16.89
N ILE A 7 34.33 -25.29 -17.69
CA ILE A 7 33.34 -26.31 -17.34
C ILE A 7 33.50 -27.52 -18.28
N LYS A 8 34.64 -28.20 -18.18
CA LYS A 8 34.85 -29.54 -18.76
C LYS A 8 34.92 -30.62 -17.69
N LEU A 9 34.42 -30.33 -16.49
CA LEU A 9 34.12 -31.36 -15.50
C LEU A 9 32.75 -31.92 -15.87
N ASP A 10 32.75 -32.88 -16.80
CA ASP A 10 31.55 -33.67 -17.07
C ASP A 10 31.12 -34.31 -15.73
N GLU A 11 29.87 -34.06 -15.32
CA GLU A 11 29.28 -34.61 -14.09
C GLU A 11 29.38 -36.15 -14.06
N LYS A 12 29.48 -36.79 -15.23
CA LYS A 12 29.73 -38.24 -15.39
C LYS A 12 31.22 -38.61 -15.42
N ALA A 13 32.13 -37.67 -15.63
CA ALA A 13 33.57 -37.85 -15.62
C ALA A 13 34.22 -37.60 -14.25
N VAL A 14 33.45 -37.22 -13.22
CA VAL A 14 33.90 -37.27 -11.82
C VAL A 14 33.93 -38.73 -11.34
N ALA A 15 34.64 -39.59 -12.06
CA ALA A 15 35.09 -40.86 -11.53
C ALA A 15 36.11 -40.50 -10.45
N PHE A 16 35.69 -40.41 -9.18
CA PHE A 16 36.57 -40.21 -8.04
C PHE A 16 37.55 -41.40 -8.01
N PRO A 17 38.83 -41.23 -8.40
CA PRO A 17 39.77 -42.34 -8.40
C PRO A 17 40.18 -42.60 -6.94
N VAL A 18 39.35 -43.37 -6.23
CA VAL A 18 39.52 -43.65 -4.80
C VAL A 18 39.72 -45.15 -4.64
N ASN A 19 40.89 -45.51 -4.12
CA ASN A 19 41.15 -46.86 -3.66
C ASN A 19 40.75 -46.94 -2.18
N PHE A 20 39.88 -47.89 -1.84
CA PHE A 20 39.48 -48.12 -0.46
C PHE A 20 39.44 -49.62 -0.17
N ALA A 21 39.67 -49.96 1.10
CA ALA A 21 39.50 -51.30 1.63
C ALA A 21 38.79 -51.21 2.99
N PRO A 22 38.03 -52.22 3.41
CA PRO A 22 37.45 -52.26 4.74
C PRO A 22 38.52 -52.18 5.83
N ALA A 23 38.23 -51.47 6.92
CA ALA A 23 39.10 -51.48 8.09
C ALA A 23 39.14 -52.90 8.69
N GLN A 24 40.33 -53.48 8.77
CA GLN A 24 40.55 -54.79 9.38
C GLN A 24 41.10 -54.61 10.80
N ILE A 25 40.40 -55.17 11.79
CA ILE A 25 40.82 -55.19 13.19
C ILE A 25 40.96 -56.65 13.60
N ASP A 26 42.20 -57.09 13.79
CA ASP A 26 42.49 -58.37 14.43
C ASP A 26 42.65 -58.18 15.94
N PHE A 27 41.80 -58.86 16.72
CA PHE A 27 41.91 -58.91 18.18
C PHE A 27 42.36 -60.31 18.62
N SER A 28 43.49 -60.76 18.09
CA SER A 28 44.09 -62.08 18.37
C SER A 28 44.31 -62.35 19.88
N GLY A 29 44.54 -61.31 20.68
CA GLY A 29 44.64 -61.41 22.15
C GLY A 29 43.30 -61.51 22.89
N TYR A 30 42.16 -61.57 22.21
CA TYR A 30 40.84 -61.54 22.84
C TYR A 30 40.65 -62.71 23.82
N ASN A 31 40.94 -63.93 23.40
CA ASN A 31 40.73 -65.11 24.25
C ASN A 31 41.59 -65.05 25.52
N GLN A 32 42.88 -64.73 25.39
CA GLN A 32 43.77 -64.57 26.53
C GLN A 32 43.27 -63.46 27.48
N MET A 33 42.84 -62.32 26.93
CA MET A 33 42.32 -61.22 27.74
C MET A 33 40.99 -61.59 28.42
N LYS A 34 40.11 -62.31 27.72
CA LYS A 34 38.85 -62.82 28.26
C LYS A 34 39.12 -63.75 29.43
N ASP A 35 40.03 -64.73 29.27
CA ASP A 35 40.38 -65.68 30.32
C ASP A 35 40.94 -64.98 31.57
N GLN A 36 41.76 -63.94 31.40
CA GLN A 36 42.25 -63.12 32.52
C GLN A 36 41.15 -62.36 33.24
N ILE A 37 40.16 -61.85 32.51
CA ILE A 37 39.01 -61.13 33.10
C ILE A 37 38.06 -62.11 33.78
N ASP A 38 37.84 -63.30 33.22
CA ASP A 38 37.02 -64.35 33.80
C ASP A 38 37.64 -64.86 35.11
N GLN A 39 38.96 -65.15 35.12
CA GLN A 39 39.68 -65.51 36.36
C GLN A 39 39.61 -64.42 37.43
N LEU A 40 39.74 -63.15 37.03
CA LEU A 40 39.58 -62.02 37.96
C LEU A 40 38.15 -61.96 38.51
N HIS A 41 37.14 -62.22 37.67
CA HIS A 41 35.75 -62.24 38.07
C HIS A 41 35.46 -63.37 39.07
N GLU A 42 35.89 -64.60 38.77
CA GLU A 42 35.77 -65.77 39.65
C GLU A 42 36.48 -65.55 41.00
N SER A 43 37.69 -64.96 40.98
CA SER A 43 38.45 -64.66 42.21
C SER A 43 37.75 -63.69 43.17
N LEU A 44 36.77 -62.93 42.65
CA LEU A 44 36.01 -61.93 43.39
C LEU A 44 34.54 -62.33 43.62
N GLU A 45 34.10 -63.50 43.13
CA GLU A 45 32.69 -63.92 43.17
C GLU A 45 32.18 -64.05 44.61
N ASN A 46 33.00 -64.60 45.51
CA ASN A 46 32.69 -64.77 46.93
C ASN A 46 33.35 -63.69 47.81
N TYR A 47 33.67 -62.51 47.26
CA TYR A 47 34.33 -61.45 48.02
C TYR A 47 33.34 -60.65 48.87
N ASP A 48 33.28 -60.97 50.17
CA ASP A 48 32.42 -60.27 51.13
C ASP A 48 33.09 -59.03 51.75
N VAL A 49 32.39 -57.90 51.70
CA VAL A 49 32.84 -56.66 52.32
C VAL A 49 32.39 -56.61 53.78
N THR A 50 33.34 -56.53 54.69
CA THR A 50 33.13 -56.40 56.14
C THR A 50 33.75 -55.11 56.64
N GLN A 51 33.50 -54.78 57.92
CA GLN A 51 34.04 -53.55 58.52
C GLN A 51 35.58 -53.58 58.60
N ASP A 52 36.17 -54.74 58.86
CA ASP A 52 37.61 -54.90 59.03
C ASP A 52 38.39 -54.85 57.70
N ASN A 53 37.75 -55.23 56.57
CA ASN A 53 38.39 -55.23 55.25
C ASN A 53 37.98 -54.05 54.35
N LEU A 54 37.18 -53.10 54.85
CA LEU A 54 36.59 -52.01 54.07
C LEU A 54 37.60 -51.16 53.29
N LYS A 55 38.80 -50.96 53.84
CA LYS A 55 39.88 -50.22 53.17
C LYS A 55 40.37 -50.93 51.91
N ASP A 56 40.54 -52.25 52.00
CA ASP A 56 41.01 -53.07 50.88
C ASP A 56 39.91 -53.25 49.84
N ALA A 57 38.66 -53.43 50.26
CA ALA A 57 37.51 -53.46 49.34
C ALA A 57 37.41 -52.18 48.49
N LYS A 58 37.58 -51.00 49.11
CA LYS A 58 37.62 -49.71 48.40
C LYS A 58 38.79 -49.64 47.41
N SER A 59 39.96 -50.16 47.79
CA SER A 59 41.14 -50.23 46.93
C SER A 59 40.92 -51.14 45.73
N THR A 60 40.37 -52.34 45.94
CA THR A 60 40.02 -53.31 44.88
C THR A 60 39.03 -52.71 43.89
N ARG A 61 37.94 -52.09 44.37
CA ARG A 61 36.99 -51.37 43.50
C ARG A 61 37.66 -50.29 42.66
N ALA A 62 38.57 -49.51 43.25
CA ALA A 62 39.30 -48.48 42.53
C ALA A 62 40.19 -49.06 41.42
N LYS A 63 40.83 -50.21 41.65
CA LYS A 63 41.62 -50.93 40.64
C LYS A 63 40.74 -51.44 39.49
N LEU A 64 39.58 -52.04 39.79
CA LEU A 64 38.61 -52.48 38.78
C LEU A 64 38.14 -51.32 37.90
N ASN A 65 37.77 -50.19 38.51
CA ASN A 65 37.38 -48.98 37.78
C ASN A 65 38.49 -48.46 36.86
N LYS A 66 39.75 -48.50 37.31
CA LYS A 66 40.91 -48.13 36.49
C LYS A 66 41.08 -49.08 35.30
N LEU A 67 40.96 -50.39 35.52
CA LEU A 67 41.02 -51.40 34.47
C LEU A 67 39.92 -51.19 33.43
N THR A 68 38.66 -51.02 33.85
CA THR A 68 37.54 -50.70 32.95
C THR A 68 37.81 -49.44 32.12
N LYS A 69 38.34 -48.39 32.75
CA LYS A 69 38.67 -47.14 32.05
C LYS A 69 39.77 -47.36 31.02
N ALA A 70 40.80 -48.13 31.33
CA ALA A 70 41.89 -48.45 30.41
C ALA A 70 41.38 -49.21 29.17
N ILE A 71 40.54 -50.23 29.35
CA ILE A 71 39.93 -51.00 28.25
C ILE A 71 39.09 -50.10 27.35
N LYS A 72 38.21 -49.28 27.95
CA LYS A 72 37.38 -48.31 27.20
C LYS A 72 38.23 -47.29 26.45
N ALA A 73 39.29 -46.78 27.07
CA ALA A 73 40.20 -45.82 26.43
C ALA A 73 40.91 -46.45 25.21
N ARG A 74 41.42 -47.68 25.34
CA ARG A 74 42.05 -48.39 24.24
C ARG A 74 41.07 -48.69 23.09
N LYS A 75 39.82 -49.06 23.41
CA LYS A 75 38.74 -49.21 22.40
C LYS A 75 38.55 -47.93 21.59
N VAL A 76 38.44 -46.79 22.27
CA VAL A 76 38.25 -45.49 21.63
C VAL A 76 39.46 -45.11 20.77
N GLU A 77 40.68 -45.38 21.23
CA GLU A 77 41.90 -45.13 20.47
C GLU A 77 41.95 -45.94 19.16
N ILE A 78 41.67 -47.26 19.23
CA ILE A 78 41.64 -48.15 18.05
C ILE A 78 40.56 -47.68 17.07
N LYS A 79 39.35 -47.38 17.57
CA LYS A 79 38.25 -46.86 16.76
C LYS A 79 38.66 -45.59 16.01
N LYS A 80 39.25 -44.61 16.70
CA LYS A 80 39.72 -43.36 16.10
C LYS A 80 40.75 -43.59 15.00
N LYS A 81 41.69 -44.51 15.19
CA LYS A 81 42.70 -44.86 14.17
C LYS A 81 42.07 -45.53 12.95
N ALA A 82 41.12 -46.44 13.17
CA ALA A 82 40.40 -47.12 12.09
C ALA A 82 39.52 -46.15 11.27
N GLU A 83 38.92 -45.15 11.92
CA GLU A 83 38.04 -44.15 11.27
C GLU A 83 38.82 -42.97 10.64
N ALA A 84 40.08 -42.76 11.01
CA ALA A 84 40.87 -41.61 10.55
C ALA A 84 40.98 -41.47 9.02
N PRO A 85 41.21 -42.54 8.23
CA PRO A 85 41.26 -42.44 6.77
C PRO A 85 39.93 -42.00 6.14
N VAL A 86 38.81 -42.46 6.70
CA VAL A 86 37.46 -42.07 6.23
C VAL A 86 37.21 -40.60 6.56
N LYS A 87 37.59 -40.16 7.76
CA LYS A 87 37.46 -38.75 8.16
C LYS A 87 38.30 -37.84 7.25
N ASP A 88 39.56 -38.18 7.00
CA ASP A 88 40.45 -37.42 6.12
C ASP A 88 39.92 -37.36 4.68
N PHE A 89 39.36 -38.46 4.17
CA PHE A 89 38.67 -38.46 2.88
C PHE A 89 37.49 -37.49 2.86
N ASN A 90 36.59 -37.56 3.85
CA ASN A 90 35.45 -36.65 3.95
C ASN A 90 35.88 -35.18 4.04
N ASP A 91 36.83 -34.86 4.91
CA ASP A 91 37.36 -33.50 5.08
C ASP A 91 37.92 -32.97 3.74
N LYS A 92 38.61 -33.81 2.95
CA LYS A 92 39.13 -33.45 1.63
C LYS A 92 38.01 -33.20 0.61
N VAL A 93 36.98 -34.06 0.58
CA VAL A 93 35.83 -33.88 -0.32
C VAL A 93 35.07 -32.60 0.04
N GLU A 94 34.78 -32.37 1.32
CA GLU A 94 34.12 -31.16 1.80
C GLU A 94 34.93 -29.90 1.46
N SER A 95 36.25 -29.94 1.57
CA SER A 95 37.12 -28.84 1.15
C SER A 95 37.01 -28.52 -0.36
N LEU A 96 36.88 -29.55 -1.21
CA LEU A 96 36.67 -29.35 -2.65
C LEU A 96 35.29 -28.74 -2.94
N VAL A 97 34.23 -29.24 -2.28
CA VAL A 97 32.87 -28.70 -2.40
C VAL A 97 32.83 -27.24 -1.94
N ALA A 98 33.45 -26.91 -0.81
CA ALA A 98 33.49 -25.54 -0.30
C ALA A 98 34.15 -24.55 -1.29
N LYS A 99 35.16 -24.99 -2.06
CA LYS A 99 35.77 -24.15 -3.11
C LYS A 99 34.82 -23.92 -4.30
N ILE A 100 34.04 -24.94 -4.65
CA ILE A 100 33.01 -24.83 -5.70
C ILE A 100 31.91 -23.88 -5.23
N ASP A 101 31.44 -24.01 -4.00
CA ASP A 101 30.42 -23.15 -3.41
C ASP A 101 30.88 -21.69 -3.33
N ASP A 102 32.11 -21.42 -2.89
CA ASP A 102 32.69 -20.07 -2.88
C ASP A 102 32.78 -19.47 -4.30
N SER A 103 33.19 -20.28 -5.27
CA SER A 103 33.26 -19.83 -6.67
C SER A 103 31.87 -19.55 -7.24
N SER A 104 30.90 -20.43 -6.96
CA SER A 104 29.49 -20.28 -7.35
C SER A 104 28.90 -19.01 -6.75
N ALA A 105 29.10 -18.78 -5.44
CA ALA A 105 28.62 -17.60 -4.75
C ALA A 105 29.20 -16.29 -5.32
N LYS A 106 30.49 -16.27 -5.66
CA LYS A 106 31.12 -15.12 -6.34
C LYS A 106 30.50 -14.83 -7.69
N ILE A 107 30.25 -15.87 -8.49
CA ILE A 107 29.60 -15.73 -9.80
C ILE A 107 28.16 -15.25 -9.63
N SER A 108 27.38 -15.85 -8.72
CA SER A 108 26.00 -15.42 -8.43
C SER A 108 25.93 -13.97 -7.96
N ALA A 109 26.85 -13.53 -7.10
CA ALA A 109 26.93 -12.13 -6.68
C ALA A 109 27.24 -11.21 -7.86
N GLY A 110 28.17 -11.60 -8.74
CA GLY A 110 28.46 -10.87 -9.98
C GLY A 110 27.24 -10.74 -10.88
N ILE A 111 26.52 -11.85 -11.14
CA ILE A 111 25.27 -11.85 -11.93
C ILE A 111 24.26 -10.88 -11.33
N LYS A 112 24.04 -10.96 -10.01
CA LYS A 112 23.07 -10.11 -9.31
C LYS A 112 23.37 -8.62 -9.49
N VAL A 113 24.64 -8.20 -9.45
CA VAL A 113 25.02 -6.79 -9.68
C VAL A 113 24.58 -6.31 -11.07
N TYR A 114 24.79 -7.12 -12.10
CA TYR A 114 24.38 -6.76 -13.47
C TYR A 114 22.85 -6.79 -13.65
N GLU A 115 22.16 -7.75 -13.03
CA GLU A 115 20.70 -7.82 -13.08
C GLU A 115 20.05 -6.65 -12.35
N ASP A 116 20.56 -6.27 -11.17
CA ASP A 116 20.09 -5.11 -10.41
C ASP A 116 20.33 -3.81 -11.19
N LYS A 117 21.51 -3.66 -11.82
CA LYS A 117 21.83 -2.52 -12.69
C LYS A 117 20.88 -2.43 -13.88
N ALA A 118 20.65 -3.54 -14.59
CA ALA A 118 19.73 -3.59 -15.72
C ALA A 118 18.27 -3.29 -15.31
N LYS A 119 17.87 -3.73 -14.10
CA LYS A 119 16.55 -3.42 -13.53
C LYS A 119 16.40 -1.93 -13.23
N ALA A 120 17.42 -1.30 -12.64
CA ALA A 120 17.44 0.14 -12.37
C ALA A 120 17.41 0.97 -13.67
N GLU A 121 18.24 0.61 -14.66
CA GLU A 121 18.22 1.25 -15.98
C GLU A 121 16.84 1.12 -16.65
N ARG A 122 16.18 -0.05 -16.54
CA ARG A 122 14.81 -0.22 -17.05
C ARG A 122 13.81 0.67 -16.30
N HIS A 123 13.93 0.78 -14.99
CA HIS A 123 13.09 1.65 -14.18
C HIS A 123 13.18 3.11 -14.63
N GLU A 124 14.40 3.63 -14.80
CA GLU A 124 14.64 5.00 -15.31
C GLU A 124 14.03 5.20 -16.70
N ASN A 125 14.26 4.26 -17.63
CA ASN A 125 13.69 4.32 -18.98
C ASN A 125 12.16 4.29 -18.98
N ASN A 126 11.55 3.47 -18.12
CA ASN A 126 10.10 3.39 -18.00
C ASN A 126 9.53 4.70 -17.43
N LEU A 127 10.16 5.30 -16.41
CA LEU A 127 9.76 6.59 -15.88
C LEU A 127 9.87 7.71 -16.92
N GLU A 128 10.96 7.75 -17.69
CA GLU A 128 11.14 8.71 -18.78
C GLU A 128 10.08 8.54 -19.87
N HIS A 129 9.77 7.30 -20.25
CA HIS A 129 8.70 7.00 -21.19
C HIS A 129 7.34 7.47 -20.66
N THR A 130 6.98 7.11 -19.42
CA THR A 130 5.72 7.54 -18.80
C THR A 130 5.64 9.06 -18.73
N LYS A 131 6.72 9.76 -18.35
CA LYS A 131 6.76 11.23 -18.33
C LYS A 131 6.50 11.82 -19.71
N THR A 132 7.16 11.29 -20.74
CA THR A 132 6.99 11.74 -22.13
C THR A 132 5.55 11.57 -22.61
N MET A 133 4.94 10.40 -22.35
CA MET A 133 3.55 10.15 -22.74
C MET A 133 2.56 11.03 -21.98
N CYS A 134 2.80 11.27 -20.70
CA CYS A 134 1.98 12.16 -19.88
C CYS A 134 2.11 13.63 -20.33
N GLU A 135 3.31 14.09 -20.69
CA GLU A 135 3.53 15.42 -21.26
C GLU A 135 2.75 15.62 -22.56
N PHE A 136 2.79 14.65 -23.48
CA PHE A 136 1.99 14.71 -24.71
C PHE A 136 0.49 14.71 -24.45
N ALA A 137 0.05 14.09 -23.37
CA ALA A 137 -1.35 14.00 -22.97
C ALA A 137 -1.80 15.12 -22.01
N GLU A 138 -0.93 16.06 -21.66
CA GLU A 138 -1.14 17.13 -20.66
C GLU A 138 -1.61 16.60 -19.29
N ILE A 139 -1.12 15.42 -18.89
CA ILE A 139 -1.42 14.77 -17.63
C ILE A 139 -0.22 14.86 -16.68
N ASP A 140 -0.50 15.02 -15.39
CA ASP A 140 0.50 14.89 -14.33
C ASP A 140 0.99 13.42 -14.24
N PRO A 141 2.29 13.13 -14.48
CA PRO A 141 2.83 11.78 -14.43
C PRO A 141 2.64 11.08 -13.08
N THR A 142 2.49 11.83 -11.99
CA THR A 142 2.28 11.27 -10.64
C THR A 142 0.93 10.56 -10.49
N LYS A 143 -0.01 10.82 -11.40
CA LYS A 143 -1.31 10.12 -11.45
C LYS A 143 -1.21 8.72 -12.05
N ILE A 144 -0.11 8.40 -12.73
CA ILE A 144 0.11 7.06 -13.27
C ILE A 144 0.57 6.13 -12.14
N LYS A 145 -0.15 5.04 -11.95
CA LYS A 145 0.18 4.02 -10.96
C LYS A 145 1.28 3.11 -11.50
N TYR A 146 2.51 3.36 -11.04
CA TYR A 146 3.66 2.54 -11.40
C TYR A 146 3.59 1.14 -10.79
N GLN A 147 4.01 0.12 -11.54
CA GLN A 147 4.09 -1.27 -11.06
C GLN A 147 5.53 -1.77 -11.10
N SER A 148 6.04 -2.30 -9.98
CA SER A 148 7.42 -2.82 -9.88
C SER A 148 7.71 -4.01 -10.79
N SER A 149 6.67 -4.69 -11.28
CA SER A 149 6.76 -5.76 -12.27
C SER A 149 7.26 -5.26 -13.63
N TRP A 150 7.02 -3.99 -13.98
CA TRP A 150 7.45 -3.37 -15.23
C TRP A 150 8.98 -3.33 -15.38
N ASP A 151 9.70 -3.34 -14.26
CA ASP A 151 11.17 -3.32 -14.21
C ASP A 151 11.78 -4.71 -14.42
N ASN A 152 10.97 -5.76 -14.37
CA ASN A 152 11.47 -7.13 -14.52
C ASN A 152 11.84 -7.41 -15.98
N LYS A 153 12.98 -8.08 -16.21
CA LYS A 153 13.50 -8.40 -17.55
C LYS A 153 12.48 -9.12 -18.44
N SER A 154 11.67 -10.01 -17.85
CA SER A 154 10.65 -10.79 -18.54
C SER A 154 9.38 -10.00 -18.87
N TYR A 155 9.20 -8.80 -18.32
CA TYR A 155 8.03 -7.98 -18.62
C TYR A 155 8.12 -7.42 -20.04
N SER A 156 7.02 -7.53 -20.79
CA SER A 156 6.93 -7.06 -22.16
C SER A 156 6.86 -5.53 -22.20
N LYS A 157 7.72 -4.92 -23.03
CA LYS A 157 7.73 -3.47 -23.28
C LYS A 157 6.38 -2.99 -23.80
N THR A 158 5.82 -3.68 -24.79
CA THR A 158 4.51 -3.36 -25.37
C THR A 158 3.39 -3.42 -24.35
N LYS A 159 3.45 -4.38 -23.41
CA LYS A 159 2.45 -4.49 -22.34
C LYS A 159 2.55 -3.30 -21.38
N PHE A 160 3.76 -2.91 -21.01
CA PHE A 160 4.00 -1.70 -20.22
C PHE A 160 3.45 -0.45 -20.91
N GLU A 161 3.79 -0.23 -22.18
CA GLU A 161 3.32 0.93 -22.96
C GLU A 161 1.79 0.97 -23.03
N THR A 162 1.15 -0.18 -23.31
CA THR A 162 -0.32 -0.29 -23.35
C THR A 162 -0.97 0.03 -21.99
N GLU A 163 -0.38 -0.43 -20.89
CA GLU A 163 -0.91 -0.16 -19.53
C GLU A 163 -0.75 1.32 -19.13
N VAL A 164 0.30 2.00 -19.63
CA VAL A 164 0.45 3.46 -19.46
C VAL A 164 -0.61 4.20 -20.27
N ASP A 165 -0.76 3.86 -21.55
CA ASP A 165 -1.74 4.48 -22.45
C ASP A 165 -3.18 4.33 -21.92
N GLN A 166 -3.52 3.15 -21.38
CA GLN A 166 -4.83 2.91 -20.78
C GLN A 166 -5.09 3.80 -19.56
N GLN A 167 -4.09 4.01 -18.70
CA GLN A 167 -4.22 4.89 -17.54
C GLN A 167 -4.36 6.36 -17.97
N ILE A 168 -3.58 6.79 -18.97
CA ILE A 168 -3.70 8.12 -19.56
C ILE A 168 -5.12 8.34 -20.12
N ALA A 169 -5.61 7.41 -20.93
CA ALA A 169 -6.94 7.50 -21.54
C ALA A 169 -8.06 7.60 -20.49
N LEU A 170 -7.95 6.85 -19.40
CA LEU A 170 -8.92 6.91 -18.30
C LEU A 170 -8.92 8.30 -17.63
N ILE A 171 -7.73 8.86 -17.35
CA ILE A 171 -7.61 10.19 -16.73
C ILE A 171 -8.19 11.27 -17.66
N GLN A 172 -7.91 11.21 -18.97
CA GLN A 172 -8.48 12.16 -19.94
C GLN A 172 -10.00 12.06 -19.99
N GLN A 173 -10.54 10.85 -19.95
CA GLN A 173 -11.99 10.63 -19.89
C GLN A 173 -12.61 11.26 -18.64
N GLU A 174 -11.98 11.10 -17.48
CA GLU A 174 -12.44 11.71 -16.22
C GLU A 174 -12.39 13.25 -16.27
N GLN A 175 -11.33 13.82 -16.83
CA GLN A 175 -11.21 15.28 -17.01
C GLN A 175 -12.28 15.83 -17.96
N ALA A 176 -12.50 15.15 -19.10
CA ALA A 176 -13.53 15.54 -20.05
C ALA A 176 -14.93 15.47 -19.41
N GLN A 177 -15.22 14.39 -18.68
CA GLN A 177 -16.49 14.24 -17.96
C GLN A 177 -16.69 15.34 -16.92
N LEU A 178 -15.64 15.72 -16.18
CA LEU A 178 -15.72 16.81 -15.22
C LEU A 178 -15.99 18.15 -15.91
N ALA A 179 -15.32 18.44 -17.03
CA ALA A 179 -15.56 19.65 -17.81
C ALA A 179 -17.00 19.73 -18.33
N ASP A 180 -17.54 18.62 -18.84
CA ASP A 180 -18.94 18.53 -19.27
C ASP A 180 -19.91 18.73 -18.10
N ASN A 181 -19.64 18.12 -16.94
CA ASN A 181 -20.46 18.30 -15.74
C ASN A 181 -20.47 19.76 -15.26
N ILE A 182 -19.31 20.44 -15.27
CA ILE A 182 -19.19 21.86 -14.93
C ILE A 182 -20.02 22.71 -15.89
N LYS A 183 -19.97 22.41 -17.19
CA LYS A 183 -20.76 23.11 -18.21
C LYS A 183 -22.26 22.94 -17.96
N ILE A 184 -22.72 21.72 -17.74
CA ILE A 184 -24.14 21.41 -17.46
C ILE A 184 -24.63 22.17 -16.21
N ILE A 185 -23.84 22.19 -15.13
CA ILE A 185 -24.20 22.93 -13.91
C ILE A 185 -24.23 24.43 -14.16
N SER A 186 -23.27 24.96 -14.91
CA SER A 186 -23.20 26.40 -15.21
C SER A 186 -24.42 26.87 -15.99
N GLU A 187 -24.81 26.13 -17.04
CA GLU A 187 -26.01 26.39 -17.84
C GLU A 187 -27.29 26.28 -16.99
N LYS A 188 -27.37 25.26 -16.11
CA LYS A 188 -28.52 25.10 -15.19
C LYS A 188 -28.58 26.25 -14.18
N ALA A 189 -27.46 26.66 -13.61
CA ALA A 189 -27.38 27.75 -12.63
C ALA A 189 -27.83 29.08 -13.26
N GLU A 190 -27.36 29.38 -14.47
CA GLU A 190 -27.79 30.54 -15.24
C GLU A 190 -29.31 30.51 -15.50
N SER A 191 -29.85 29.37 -15.93
CA SER A 191 -31.29 29.21 -16.19
C SER A 191 -32.16 29.43 -14.94
N LEU A 192 -31.62 29.15 -13.75
CA LEU A 192 -32.31 29.32 -12.47
C LEU A 192 -31.99 30.67 -11.78
N GLY A 193 -31.09 31.48 -12.34
CA GLY A 193 -30.61 32.71 -11.69
C GLY A 193 -29.81 32.46 -10.40
N LEU A 194 -29.09 31.34 -10.31
CA LEU A 194 -28.30 30.93 -9.15
C LEU A 194 -26.79 31.13 -9.41
N PRO A 195 -25.97 31.36 -8.37
CA PRO A 195 -24.52 31.45 -8.51
C PRO A 195 -23.90 30.06 -8.79
N ALA A 196 -23.20 29.91 -9.93
CA ALA A 196 -22.67 28.62 -10.39
C ALA A 196 -21.57 28.04 -9.48
N ASP A 197 -20.67 28.87 -8.94
CA ASP A 197 -19.48 28.43 -8.20
C ASP A 197 -19.80 27.48 -7.02
N HIS A 198 -20.88 27.77 -6.29
CA HIS A 198 -21.31 26.95 -5.17
C HIS A 198 -21.69 25.52 -5.62
N TRP A 199 -22.40 25.42 -6.74
CA TRP A 199 -22.90 24.16 -7.28
C TRP A 199 -21.81 23.39 -8.01
N ILE A 200 -20.89 24.08 -8.68
CA ILE A 200 -19.68 23.46 -9.25
C ILE A 200 -18.87 22.78 -8.15
N LYS A 201 -18.66 23.46 -7.02
CA LYS A 201 -17.96 22.87 -5.87
C LYS A 201 -18.70 21.65 -5.26
N ALA A 202 -20.02 21.58 -5.41
CA ALA A 202 -20.77 20.42 -4.93
C ALA A 202 -20.41 19.13 -5.69
N LEU A 203 -19.88 19.21 -6.92
CA LEU A 203 -19.41 18.05 -7.69
C LEU A 203 -18.23 17.32 -7.05
N ASP A 204 -17.44 17.99 -6.19
CA ASP A 204 -16.29 17.37 -5.52
C ASP A 204 -16.69 16.15 -4.69
N ASN A 205 -17.93 16.14 -4.18
CA ASN A 205 -18.42 15.12 -3.26
C ASN A 205 -19.76 14.49 -3.68
N ASN A 206 -20.39 14.98 -4.75
CA ASN A 206 -21.73 14.54 -5.16
C ASN A 206 -21.81 14.27 -6.66
N PRO A 207 -22.58 13.27 -7.10
CA PRO A 207 -22.80 13.03 -8.51
C PRO A 207 -23.61 14.16 -9.15
N LEU A 208 -23.41 14.39 -10.45
CA LEU A 208 -24.09 15.42 -11.22
C LEU A 208 -25.62 15.43 -10.99
N SER A 209 -26.25 14.25 -11.01
CA SER A 209 -27.69 14.11 -10.82
C SER A 209 -28.18 14.65 -9.48
N PHE A 210 -27.44 14.40 -8.40
CA PHE A 210 -27.77 14.91 -7.07
C PHE A 210 -27.70 16.44 -7.06
N VAL A 211 -26.64 17.01 -7.62
CA VAL A 211 -26.44 18.46 -7.66
C VAL A 211 -27.55 19.14 -8.47
N LEU A 212 -27.92 18.60 -9.63
CA LEU A 212 -29.00 19.16 -10.46
C LEU A 212 -30.37 19.15 -9.77
N ASN A 213 -30.66 18.11 -8.98
CA ASN A 213 -31.88 18.04 -8.18
C ASN A 213 -31.84 19.08 -7.05
N ALA A 214 -30.75 19.14 -6.29
CA ALA A 214 -30.58 20.11 -5.21
C ALA A 214 -30.68 21.58 -5.69
N MET A 215 -30.16 21.88 -6.89
CA MET A 215 -30.33 23.20 -7.52
C MET A 215 -31.80 23.55 -7.78
N SER A 216 -32.57 22.56 -8.24
CA SER A 216 -33.99 22.77 -8.57
C SER A 216 -34.82 22.94 -7.30
N GLU A 217 -34.61 22.08 -6.30
CA GLU A 217 -35.24 22.18 -4.98
C GLU A 217 -34.92 23.52 -4.29
N TYR A 218 -33.65 23.94 -4.31
CA TYR A 218 -33.24 25.22 -3.73
C TYR A 218 -33.93 26.41 -4.42
N LYS A 219 -34.13 26.36 -5.74
CA LYS A 219 -34.85 27.42 -6.45
C LYS A 219 -36.32 27.44 -6.08
N GLU A 220 -36.96 26.28 -5.97
CA GLU A 220 -38.36 26.16 -5.54
C GLU A 220 -38.56 26.73 -4.13
N ASP A 221 -37.65 26.41 -3.19
CA ASP A 221 -37.70 26.95 -1.83
C ASP A 221 -37.53 28.47 -1.80
N LEU A 222 -36.58 29.01 -2.58
CA LEU A 222 -36.40 30.46 -2.71
C LEU A 222 -37.66 31.16 -3.25
N ASP A 223 -38.31 30.56 -4.24
CA ASP A 223 -39.54 31.10 -4.81
C ASP A 223 -40.69 31.04 -3.80
N ALA A 224 -40.85 29.92 -3.07
CA ALA A 224 -41.87 29.78 -2.03
C ALA A 224 -41.67 30.79 -0.89
N VAL A 225 -40.44 31.03 -0.45
CA VAL A 225 -40.12 32.05 0.56
C VAL A 225 -40.42 33.45 0.03
N SER A 226 -40.05 33.75 -1.22
CA SER A 226 -40.34 35.03 -1.87
C SER A 226 -41.84 35.28 -1.98
N GLU A 227 -42.62 34.29 -2.39
CA GLU A 227 -44.08 34.36 -2.47
C GLU A 227 -44.72 34.52 -1.09
N ALA A 228 -44.26 33.77 -0.08
CA ALA A 228 -44.74 33.90 1.29
C ALA A 228 -44.45 35.31 1.85
N GLN A 229 -43.25 35.85 1.64
CA GLN A 229 -42.90 37.21 2.05
C GLN A 229 -43.75 38.27 1.33
N LYS A 230 -43.98 38.12 0.02
CA LYS A 230 -44.87 38.99 -0.74
C LYS A 230 -46.29 38.95 -0.17
N LYS A 231 -46.82 37.76 0.12
CA LYS A 231 -48.15 37.58 0.70
C LYS A 231 -48.26 38.19 2.10
N THR A 232 -47.24 38.02 2.95
CA THR A 232 -47.19 38.64 4.29
C THR A 232 -47.19 40.17 4.18
N LYS A 233 -46.31 40.76 3.36
CA LYS A 233 -46.27 42.21 3.14
C LYS A 233 -47.59 42.76 2.60
N LEU A 234 -48.23 42.04 1.67
CA LEU A 234 -49.53 42.45 1.13
C LEU A 234 -50.65 42.35 2.18
N ASN A 235 -50.65 41.31 3.02
CA ASN A 235 -51.59 41.18 4.12
C ASN A 235 -51.39 42.26 5.19
N GLU A 236 -50.14 42.59 5.55
CA GLU A 236 -49.82 43.71 6.44
C GLU A 236 -50.35 45.03 5.85
N LEU A 237 -50.12 45.30 4.56
CA LEU A 237 -50.61 46.49 3.88
C LEU A 237 -52.15 46.57 3.86
N ASN A 238 -52.82 45.45 3.55
CA ASN A 238 -54.28 45.38 3.49
C ASN A 238 -54.95 45.47 4.89
N ASN A 239 -54.24 45.06 5.95
CA ASN A 239 -54.73 45.16 7.32
C ASN A 239 -54.57 46.57 7.92
N LEU A 240 -53.85 47.48 7.27
CA LEU A 240 -53.79 48.88 7.66
C LEU A 240 -55.15 49.55 7.42
N LYS A 241 -55.80 50.00 8.50
CA LYS A 241 -57.06 50.76 8.40
C LYS A 241 -56.77 52.26 8.43
N LYS A 242 -57.38 53.00 7.51
CA LYS A 242 -57.33 54.47 7.47
C LYS A 242 -58.19 55.04 8.61
N GLN A 243 -57.56 55.68 9.58
CA GLN A 243 -58.23 56.49 10.60
C GLN A 243 -57.78 57.95 10.42
N GLY A 244 -58.60 58.74 9.73
CA GLY A 244 -58.25 60.13 9.36
C GLY A 244 -57.06 60.20 8.40
N ASP A 245 -56.04 61.01 8.73
CA ASP A 245 -54.82 61.22 7.94
C ASP A 245 -53.67 60.24 8.27
N LYS A 246 -53.95 59.13 8.98
CA LYS A 246 -52.94 58.13 9.38
C LYS A 246 -53.43 56.70 9.13
N TYR A 247 -52.48 55.80 8.86
CA TYR A 247 -52.70 54.36 8.83
C TYR A 247 -52.24 53.76 10.16
N VAL A 248 -53.09 52.92 10.76
CA VAL A 248 -52.85 52.30 12.08
C VAL A 248 -52.96 50.78 11.94
N ASP A 249 -51.99 50.07 12.52
CA ASP A 249 -52.05 48.62 12.68
C ASP A 249 -53.11 48.28 13.76
N PRO A 250 -54.21 47.58 13.42
CA PRO A 250 -55.31 47.34 14.35
C PRO A 250 -54.99 46.35 15.48
N GLU A 251 -53.95 45.52 15.36
CA GLU A 251 -53.60 44.51 16.36
C GLU A 251 -52.57 45.01 17.37
N THR A 252 -51.61 45.85 16.94
CA THR A 252 -50.51 46.32 17.81
C THR A 252 -50.66 47.77 18.25
N GLY A 253 -51.49 48.56 17.56
CA GLY A 253 -51.69 49.98 17.85
C GLY A 253 -50.50 50.88 17.47
N GLU A 254 -49.49 50.36 16.77
CA GLU A 254 -48.38 51.16 16.27
C GLU A 254 -48.82 52.07 15.10
N ILE A 255 -48.48 53.36 15.21
CA ILE A 255 -48.65 54.36 14.15
C ILE A 255 -47.39 54.33 13.28
N LYS A 256 -47.44 53.71 12.09
CA LYS A 256 -46.36 53.81 11.12
C LYS A 256 -46.44 55.15 10.36
N GLU A 257 -45.29 55.79 10.20
CA GLU A 257 -45.08 57.24 10.01
C GLU A 257 -45.82 57.92 8.85
N LYS A 258 -45.89 59.27 8.96
CA LYS A 258 -46.48 60.23 8.00
C LYS A 258 -46.24 59.84 6.54
N VAL A 259 -47.34 59.70 5.80
CA VAL A 259 -47.32 59.68 4.34
C VAL A 259 -46.64 60.95 3.83
N ILE A 260 -45.50 60.80 3.14
CA ILE A 260 -44.85 61.91 2.43
C ILE A 260 -45.46 61.96 1.03
N SER A 261 -46.30 62.96 0.78
CA SER A 261 -46.81 63.24 -0.55
C SER A 261 -45.87 64.23 -1.25
N LEU A 262 -45.31 63.84 -2.40
CA LEU A 262 -44.39 64.64 -3.19
C LEU A 262 -44.80 64.63 -4.66
N LYS A 263 -44.64 65.77 -5.35
CA LYS A 263 -44.87 65.87 -6.81
C LYS A 263 -43.53 65.72 -7.51
N LEU A 264 -43.44 64.75 -8.42
CA LEU A 264 -42.24 64.46 -9.21
C LEU A 264 -42.54 64.62 -10.69
N GLU A 265 -41.66 65.32 -11.40
CA GLU A 265 -41.59 65.28 -12.86
C GLU A 265 -40.48 64.30 -13.23
N VAL A 266 -40.82 63.25 -13.97
CA VAL A 266 -39.88 62.19 -14.36
C VAL A 266 -39.80 62.16 -15.89
N LYS A 267 -38.58 62.19 -16.44
CA LYS A 267 -38.30 62.08 -17.88
C LYS A 267 -37.44 60.85 -18.13
N GLY A 268 -37.76 60.11 -19.19
CA GLY A 268 -37.09 58.84 -19.51
C GLY A 268 -37.71 58.17 -20.72
N THR A 269 -37.09 57.09 -21.16
CA THR A 269 -37.56 56.31 -22.32
C THR A 269 -38.82 55.51 -21.98
N PRO A 270 -39.61 55.07 -22.98
CA PRO A 270 -40.80 54.24 -22.74
C PRO A 270 -40.51 52.98 -21.90
N TRP A 271 -39.33 52.37 -22.09
CA TRP A 271 -38.90 51.20 -21.30
C TRP A 271 -38.64 51.58 -19.84
N GLN A 272 -37.94 52.70 -19.58
CA GLN A 272 -37.68 53.19 -18.23
C GLN A 272 -38.98 53.56 -17.50
N MET A 273 -39.94 54.18 -18.20
CA MET A 273 -41.25 54.51 -17.64
C MET A 273 -42.05 53.25 -17.28
N LYS A 274 -41.98 52.20 -18.11
CA LYS A 274 -42.63 50.92 -17.82
C LYS A 274 -42.02 50.22 -16.61
N GLN A 275 -40.68 50.23 -16.48
CA GLN A 275 -40.01 49.66 -15.31
C GLN A 275 -40.36 50.43 -14.02
N LEU A 276 -40.39 51.76 -14.07
CA LEU A 276 -40.79 52.60 -12.94
C LEU A 276 -42.26 52.35 -12.56
N GLN A 277 -43.16 52.23 -13.54
CA GLN A 277 -44.56 51.94 -13.30
C GLN A 277 -44.77 50.57 -12.65
N SER A 278 -44.06 49.54 -13.14
CA SER A 278 -44.06 48.22 -12.51
C SER A 278 -43.56 48.30 -11.07
N PHE A 279 -42.43 48.97 -10.83
CA PHE A 279 -41.88 49.12 -9.48
C PHE A 279 -42.87 49.78 -8.51
N LEU A 280 -43.51 50.89 -8.90
CA LEU A 280 -44.49 51.58 -8.06
C LEU A 280 -45.69 50.68 -7.76
N LYS A 281 -46.21 49.98 -8.77
CA LYS A 281 -47.33 49.05 -8.63
C LYS A 281 -46.98 47.84 -7.76
N ASP A 282 -45.82 47.25 -7.96
CA ASP A 282 -45.35 46.03 -7.27
C ASP A 282 -45.07 46.29 -5.77
N ASN A 283 -44.77 47.55 -5.42
CA ASN A 283 -44.55 47.98 -4.04
C ASN A 283 -45.79 48.65 -3.42
N GLY A 284 -46.94 48.65 -4.09
CA GLY A 284 -48.18 49.24 -3.57
C GLY A 284 -48.11 50.76 -3.35
N ILE A 285 -47.24 51.45 -4.08
CA ILE A 285 -47.09 52.90 -4.00
C ILE A 285 -48.15 53.54 -4.89
N GLU A 286 -49.01 54.37 -4.28
CA GLU A 286 -49.99 55.16 -5.04
C GLU A 286 -49.28 56.22 -5.88
N TYR A 287 -49.55 56.23 -7.18
CA TYR A 287 -49.05 57.25 -8.10
C TYR A 287 -50.19 57.74 -8.99
N GLN A 288 -50.14 59.02 -9.34
CA GLN A 288 -51.01 59.62 -10.35
C GLN A 288 -50.14 60.24 -11.44
N GLY A 289 -50.52 60.04 -12.70
CA GLY A 289 -49.95 60.82 -13.78
C GLY A 289 -50.39 62.28 -13.62
N LEU A 290 -49.44 63.21 -13.58
CA LEU A 290 -49.78 64.60 -13.81
C LEU A 290 -50.02 64.73 -15.32
N GLU A 291 -51.26 65.01 -15.73
CA GLU A 291 -51.54 65.39 -17.12
C GLU A 291 -50.66 66.60 -17.47
N GLY A 292 -49.88 66.45 -18.54
CA GLY A 292 -49.00 67.50 -19.06
C GLY A 292 -49.77 68.57 -19.79
#